data_AF-A0A956L989-F1
#
_entry.id   AF-A0A956L989-F1
#
_cell.length_a   1.000
_cell.length_b   1.000
_cell.length_c   1.000
_cell.angle_alpha   90.00
_cell.angle_beta   90.00
_cell.angle_gamma   90.00
#
_symmetry.space_group_name_H-M   'P 1'
#
loop_
_entity.id
_entity.type
_entity.pdbx_description
1 polymer ?
#
loop_
_entity_poly.entity_id
_entity_poly.type
_entity_poly.pdbx_seq_one_letter_code
_entity_poly.pdbx_strand_id
1 'polypeptide(L)'
;MRRRSILALSLLLGVACQRGSTVAPSESSDASRVEDAQALPAFATDEPTEGTAGIERYYVPLLDSPARGPDDAAVTVVMFSDFECPFCERGHQIMGELRRLYPGSVRIAYKAFPLDNHPHALLAAMAARTAQAQGKFWEFHDRLFSQEGLEFETILSHARAASMDLEGLRRDLQSLEYGPEVGRDLRLGKRLGVDSTPTFFINGRLLTGAQPLASFEALIEEELELAARWRAEGVAPEALYEHAIAEGYRKVVYTDDRRVDPDMVVPVPLGTSPRRGPDDAPVTIVIFGDFECPFCARGHAIMESLREHYGPQLRLVYKHTPLPFHSHAYVASRAAVAAQAQGKFWEFHDALYARQAR
;
A
#
# COMPACT_ATOMS: atom_id res chain seq x y z
N MET A 1 83.67 -28.15 14.55
CA MET A 1 83.70 -26.67 14.63
C MET A 1 82.28 -26.19 14.94
N ARG A 2 81.97 -25.90 16.22
CA ARG A 2 82.00 -24.58 16.91
C ARG A 2 80.89 -23.60 16.48
N ARG A 3 79.84 -23.58 17.33
CA ARG A 3 79.04 -22.46 17.87
C ARG A 3 79.34 -21.04 17.35
N ARG A 4 78.30 -20.21 17.19
CA ARG A 4 77.92 -19.17 18.18
C ARG A 4 76.70 -18.33 17.75
N SER A 5 75.82 -18.12 18.71
CA SER A 5 74.74 -17.15 18.79
C SER A 5 75.23 -15.70 18.75
N ILE A 6 74.38 -14.78 18.27
CA ILE A 6 74.44 -13.34 18.59
C ILE A 6 73.01 -12.85 18.88
N LEU A 7 72.84 -12.34 20.11
CA LEU A 7 71.75 -11.47 20.56
C LEU A 7 72.01 -10.03 20.09
N ALA A 8 70.96 -9.26 19.80
CA ALA A 8 70.79 -7.83 20.12
C ALA A 8 69.52 -7.30 19.42
N LEU A 9 68.79 -6.26 19.83
CA LEU A 9 68.55 -5.54 21.08
C LEU A 9 67.52 -4.45 20.67
N SER A 10 66.44 -4.29 21.45
CA SER A 10 65.66 -3.04 21.68
C SER A 10 65.11 -2.20 20.52
N LEU A 11 63.79 -1.90 20.53
CA LEU A 11 63.30 -0.55 20.88
C LEU A 11 61.79 -0.54 21.21
N LEU A 12 61.45 0.37 22.12
CA LEU A 12 60.15 0.63 22.75
C LEU A 12 59.07 1.17 21.79
N LEU A 13 57.79 0.95 22.12
CA LEU A 13 56.84 2.04 22.39
C LEU A 13 55.62 1.48 23.14
N GLY A 14 55.39 1.96 24.36
CA GLY A 14 54.14 1.73 25.07
C GLY A 14 53.07 2.71 24.59
N VAL A 15 51.88 2.18 24.29
CA VAL A 15 50.63 2.93 24.40
C VAL A 15 49.65 2.03 25.13
N ALA A 16 49.28 2.44 26.33
CA ALA A 16 48.19 1.86 27.08
C ALA A 16 46.87 2.25 26.39
N CYS A 17 46.15 1.28 25.84
CA CYS A 17 44.72 1.46 25.58
C CYS A 17 43.94 0.95 26.79
N GLN A 18 43.29 1.91 27.45
CA GLN A 18 42.39 1.71 28.57
C GLN A 18 41.30 0.70 28.24
N ARG A 19 40.87 -0.03 29.29
CA ARG A 19 39.61 -0.77 29.33
C ARG A 19 38.47 0.20 29.04
N GLY A 20 38.02 0.23 27.80
CA GLY A 20 36.73 0.80 27.43
C GLY A 20 35.64 -0.12 27.94
N SER A 21 34.83 0.42 28.84
CA SER A 21 33.61 -0.20 29.37
C SER A 21 32.82 -0.89 28.26
N THR A 22 32.47 -2.15 28.48
CA THR A 22 31.44 -2.81 27.69
C THR A 22 30.14 -2.05 27.91
N VAL A 23 29.83 -1.13 27.00
CA VAL A 23 28.49 -0.59 26.84
C VAL A 23 27.62 -1.79 26.49
N ALA A 24 26.80 -2.21 27.44
CA ALA A 24 25.73 -3.16 27.17
C ALA A 24 24.92 -2.61 25.98
N PRO A 25 24.49 -3.45 25.03
CA PRO A 25 23.59 -2.99 23.98
C PRO A 25 22.40 -2.36 24.66
N SER A 26 22.18 -1.06 24.43
CA SER A 26 20.96 -0.40 24.84
C SER A 26 19.82 -1.20 24.26
N GLU A 27 18.93 -1.69 25.13
CA GLU A 27 17.68 -2.31 24.76
C GLU A 27 17.04 -1.44 23.66
N SER A 28 17.03 -1.99 22.44
CA SER A 28 16.30 -1.42 21.34
C SER A 28 14.88 -1.24 21.82
N SER A 29 14.43 0.01 21.84
CA SER A 29 13.05 0.38 22.11
C SER A 29 12.14 -0.42 21.19
N ASP A 30 11.57 -1.47 21.78
CA ASP A 30 10.32 -2.12 21.45
C ASP A 30 9.83 -1.93 20.00
N ALA A 31 10.46 -2.65 19.08
CA ALA A 31 9.94 -2.91 17.74
C ALA A 31 8.80 -3.97 17.77
N SER A 32 8.28 -4.34 18.95
CA SER A 32 7.23 -5.35 19.11
C SER A 32 5.81 -4.78 19.27
N ARG A 33 5.63 -3.46 19.07
CA ARG A 33 4.30 -2.83 18.96
C ARG A 33 3.81 -2.61 17.53
N VAL A 34 4.48 -3.14 16.53
CA VAL A 34 3.97 -3.13 15.14
C VAL A 34 3.07 -4.35 14.96
N GLU A 35 1.77 -4.10 15.14
CA GLU A 35 0.58 -4.86 14.76
C GLU A 35 0.80 -6.27 14.20
N ASP A 36 0.42 -7.26 15.01
CA ASP A 36 0.09 -8.59 14.53
C ASP A 36 -1.29 -8.56 13.85
N ALA A 37 -1.41 -7.79 12.76
CA ALA A 37 -2.59 -7.78 11.89
C ALA A 37 -2.88 -9.18 11.28
N GLN A 38 -1.98 -10.14 11.48
CA GLN A 38 -2.13 -11.56 11.14
C GLN A 38 -2.83 -12.37 12.26
N ALA A 39 -2.82 -11.89 13.51
CA ALA A 39 -3.52 -12.51 14.65
C ALA A 39 -5.00 -12.12 14.73
N LEU A 40 -5.41 -11.04 14.06
CA LEU A 40 -6.82 -10.72 13.84
C LEU A 40 -7.42 -11.69 12.81
N PRO A 41 -8.71 -12.06 12.93
CA PRO A 41 -9.29 -13.15 12.16
C PRO A 41 -8.97 -13.06 10.66
N ALA A 42 -8.23 -14.06 10.15
CA ALA A 42 -7.87 -14.14 8.75
C ALA A 42 -9.13 -14.12 7.87
N PHE A 43 -9.04 -13.37 6.77
CA PHE A 43 -10.07 -13.14 5.77
C PHE A 43 -10.59 -14.46 5.08
N ALA A 44 -11.64 -15.13 5.63
CA ALA A 44 -12.53 -16.16 4.99
C ALA A 44 -13.75 -16.64 5.89
N THR A 45 -14.93 -17.06 5.36
CA THR A 45 -16.30 -17.09 6.03
C THR A 45 -16.63 -18.42 6.66
N ASP A 46 -17.28 -18.31 7.81
CA ASP A 46 -18.62 -18.89 8.01
C ASP A 46 -19.58 -17.78 8.47
N GLU A 47 -20.85 -18.15 8.67
CA GLU A 47 -22.02 -17.29 8.90
C GLU A 47 -21.82 -16.09 9.84
N PRO A 48 -22.59 -15.01 9.64
CA PRO A 48 -22.54 -13.85 10.52
C PRO A 48 -22.68 -14.29 11.97
N THR A 49 -21.69 -13.98 12.80
CA THR A 49 -22.01 -13.72 14.20
C THR A 49 -22.99 -12.55 14.16
N GLU A 50 -24.26 -12.80 14.48
CA GLU A 50 -25.20 -11.75 14.84
C GLU A 50 -24.50 -10.89 15.90
N GLY A 51 -23.93 -9.76 15.47
CA GLY A 51 -23.32 -8.81 16.38
C GLY A 51 -24.38 -8.41 17.39
N THR A 52 -23.99 -8.32 18.66
CA THR A 52 -24.85 -8.01 19.80
C THR A 52 -25.65 -6.70 19.62
N ALA A 53 -25.26 -5.84 18.67
CA ALA A 53 -25.89 -4.56 18.34
C ALA A 53 -26.53 -4.46 16.93
N GLY A 54 -26.43 -5.48 16.06
CA GLY A 54 -27.02 -5.44 14.71
C GLY A 54 -26.39 -4.44 13.72
N ILE A 55 -25.21 -3.88 14.02
CA ILE A 55 -24.48 -2.93 13.16
C ILE A 55 -23.33 -3.64 12.43
N GLU A 56 -23.33 -3.60 11.11
CA GLU A 56 -22.26 -4.16 10.26
C GLU A 56 -20.98 -3.31 10.35
N ARG A 57 -19.82 -3.95 10.61
CA ARG A 57 -18.51 -3.28 10.73
C ARG A 57 -17.42 -4.01 9.96
N TYR A 58 -16.44 -3.26 9.47
CA TYR A 58 -15.27 -3.74 8.74
C TYR A 58 -14.00 -3.41 9.51
N TYR A 59 -13.15 -4.42 9.72
CA TYR A 59 -11.81 -4.19 10.26
C TYR A 59 -10.92 -3.54 9.19
N VAL A 60 -10.46 -2.32 9.47
CA VAL A 60 -9.48 -1.64 8.63
C VAL A 60 -8.18 -1.47 9.43
N PRO A 61 -7.13 -2.25 9.16
CA PRO A 61 -5.88 -2.14 9.90
C PRO A 61 -5.21 -0.79 9.63
N LEU A 62 -4.86 -0.08 10.69
CA LEU A 62 -4.26 1.25 10.58
C LEU A 62 -2.81 1.12 10.12
N LEU A 63 -2.01 0.20 10.67
CA LEU A 63 -0.61 0.04 10.30
C LEU A 63 0.15 1.36 10.43
N ASP A 64 1.06 1.58 9.50
CA ASP A 64 1.76 2.84 9.27
C ASP A 64 0.87 3.90 8.56
N SER A 65 -0.45 3.87 8.68
CA SER A 65 -1.29 4.92 8.11
C SER A 65 -1.00 6.25 8.80
N PRO A 66 -0.83 7.35 8.04
CA PRO A 66 -0.84 8.67 8.64
C PRO A 66 -2.19 8.91 9.32
N ALA A 67 -2.14 9.29 10.59
CA ALA A 67 -3.30 9.64 11.39
C ALA A 67 -3.15 11.05 11.98
N ARG A 68 -4.29 11.73 12.19
CA ARG A 68 -4.37 13.04 12.86
C ARG A 68 -5.51 13.01 13.87
N GLY A 69 -5.21 13.42 15.10
CA GLY A 69 -6.10 13.27 16.26
C GLY A 69 -5.44 12.40 17.33
N PRO A 70 -6.03 12.29 18.53
CA PRO A 70 -5.49 11.46 19.60
C PRO A 70 -5.50 9.98 19.24
N ASP A 71 -4.51 9.22 19.73
CA ASP A 71 -4.47 7.77 19.52
C ASP A 71 -5.55 7.03 20.32
N ASP A 72 -6.08 7.65 21.38
CA ASP A 72 -7.15 7.17 22.27
C ASP A 72 -8.53 7.78 21.97
N ALA A 73 -8.68 8.38 20.78
CA ALA A 73 -9.94 8.94 20.32
C ALA A 73 -11.04 7.87 20.29
N ALA A 74 -12.23 8.22 20.78
CA ALA A 74 -13.36 7.29 20.81
C ALA A 74 -13.85 6.90 19.41
N VAL A 75 -13.62 7.75 18.41
CA VAL A 75 -13.99 7.49 17.02
C VAL A 75 -12.77 7.59 16.12
N THR A 76 -12.51 6.52 15.37
CA THR A 76 -11.55 6.49 14.26
C THR A 76 -12.28 6.48 12.94
N VAL A 77 -12.00 7.46 12.09
CA VAL A 77 -12.47 7.54 10.70
C VAL A 77 -11.30 7.18 9.78
N VAL A 78 -11.38 6.04 9.11
CA VAL A 78 -10.43 5.68 8.05
C VAL A 78 -10.98 6.10 6.71
N MET A 79 -10.20 6.86 5.94
CA MET A 79 -10.62 7.31 4.61
C MET A 79 -9.68 6.81 3.52
N PHE A 80 -10.24 6.04 2.59
CA PHE A 80 -9.61 5.69 1.31
C PHE A 80 -9.77 6.85 0.33
N SER A 81 -8.65 7.39 -0.14
CA SER A 81 -8.63 8.66 -0.84
C SER A 81 -7.60 8.71 -1.97
N ASP A 82 -7.91 9.55 -2.96
CA ASP A 82 -7.14 9.83 -4.16
C ASP A 82 -6.94 11.36 -4.25
N PHE A 83 -5.70 11.81 -4.48
CA PHE A 83 -5.35 13.23 -4.54
C PHE A 83 -5.88 13.98 -5.78
N GLU A 84 -6.15 13.29 -6.90
CA GLU A 84 -6.77 13.89 -8.10
C GLU A 84 -8.30 13.87 -8.05
N CYS A 85 -8.89 13.19 -7.07
CA CYS A 85 -10.35 13.08 -6.97
C CYS A 85 -10.97 14.35 -6.36
N PRO A 86 -11.83 15.10 -7.07
CA PRO A 86 -12.47 16.31 -6.53
C PRO A 86 -13.48 16.01 -5.41
N PHE A 87 -13.99 14.78 -5.33
CA PHE A 87 -14.81 14.35 -4.20
C PHE A 87 -13.94 14.09 -2.95
N CYS A 88 -12.70 13.64 -3.13
CA CYS A 88 -11.78 13.43 -2.00
C CYS A 88 -11.40 14.76 -1.35
N GLU A 89 -11.17 15.81 -2.13
CA GLU A 89 -10.97 17.16 -1.60
C GLU A 89 -12.11 17.59 -0.66
N ARG A 90 -13.37 17.40 -1.10
CA ARG A 90 -14.53 17.67 -0.24
C ARG A 90 -14.59 16.76 0.98
N GLY A 91 -14.23 15.49 0.81
CA GLY A 91 -14.09 14.55 1.92
C GLY A 91 -13.11 15.06 2.98
N HIS A 92 -11.95 15.58 2.57
CA HIS A 92 -10.96 16.16 3.48
C HIS A 92 -11.43 17.44 4.17
N GLN A 93 -12.19 18.29 3.48
CA GLN A 93 -12.84 19.45 4.09
C GLN A 93 -13.79 19.00 5.22
N ILE A 94 -14.63 17.99 4.96
CA ILE A 94 -15.50 17.38 5.97
C ILE A 94 -14.68 16.81 7.13
N MET A 95 -13.58 16.09 6.87
CA MET A 95 -12.71 15.57 7.94
C MET A 95 -12.11 16.69 8.81
N GLY A 96 -11.76 17.82 8.20
CA GLY A 96 -11.31 19.02 8.91
C GLY A 96 -12.40 19.61 9.81
N GLU A 97 -13.64 19.68 9.31
CA GLU A 97 -14.80 20.14 10.09
C GLU A 97 -15.11 19.21 11.25
N LEU A 98 -15.13 17.90 11.04
CA LEU A 98 -15.38 16.91 12.10
C LEU A 98 -14.34 17.01 13.23
N ARG A 99 -13.05 17.17 12.90
CA ARG A 99 -12.01 17.37 13.92
C ARG A 99 -12.19 18.66 14.73
N ARG A 100 -12.80 19.69 14.13
CA ARG A 100 -13.12 20.96 14.82
C ARG A 100 -14.36 20.82 15.71
N LEU A 101 -15.37 20.08 15.26
CA LEU A 101 -16.63 19.87 15.98
C LEU A 101 -16.48 18.89 17.14
N TYR A 102 -15.62 17.87 16.98
CA TYR A 102 -15.39 16.81 17.97
C TYR A 102 -13.93 16.80 18.47
N PRO A 103 -13.47 17.89 19.11
CA PRO A 103 -12.08 17.99 19.55
C PRO A 103 -11.73 16.88 20.53
N GLY A 104 -10.62 16.18 20.26
CA GLY A 104 -10.14 15.07 21.09
C GLY A 104 -10.94 13.77 20.98
N SER A 105 -12.06 13.76 20.27
CA SER A 105 -12.95 12.59 20.18
C SER A 105 -12.83 11.85 18.86
N VAL A 106 -12.31 12.52 17.82
CA VAL A 106 -12.15 11.97 16.46
C VAL A 106 -10.68 11.91 16.05
N ARG A 107 -10.28 10.74 15.55
CA ARG A 107 -9.02 10.47 14.86
C ARG A 107 -9.30 10.18 13.40
N ILE A 108 -8.56 10.82 12.49
CA ILE A 108 -8.69 10.60 11.05
C ILE A 108 -7.45 9.87 10.56
N ALA A 109 -7.63 8.74 9.90
CA ALA A 109 -6.56 7.95 9.29
C ALA A 109 -6.70 7.95 7.76
N TYR A 110 -5.60 8.18 7.05
CA TYR A 110 -5.55 8.18 5.59
C TYR A 110 -5.12 6.80 5.06
N LYS A 111 -5.79 6.36 3.99
CA LYS A 111 -5.41 5.20 3.17
C LYS A 111 -5.34 5.62 1.70
N ALA A 112 -4.24 5.28 1.02
CA ALA A 112 -4.08 5.62 -0.39
C ALA A 112 -4.97 4.72 -1.27
N PHE A 113 -5.71 5.31 -2.19
CA PHE A 113 -6.53 4.59 -3.16
C PHE A 113 -6.50 5.29 -4.54
N PRO A 114 -5.33 5.37 -5.20
CA PRO A 114 -5.22 6.01 -6.50
C PRO A 114 -6.08 5.27 -7.54
N LEU A 115 -6.93 6.00 -8.25
CA LEU A 115 -7.82 5.47 -9.28
C LEU A 115 -7.09 5.41 -10.64
N ASP A 116 -7.36 4.36 -11.41
CA ASP A 116 -6.66 4.11 -12.68
C ASP A 116 -6.90 5.20 -13.75
N ASN A 117 -8.02 5.93 -13.66
CA ASN A 117 -8.35 7.02 -14.56
C ASN A 117 -7.77 8.38 -14.11
N HIS A 118 -6.99 8.41 -13.03
CA HIS A 118 -6.30 9.58 -12.50
C HIS A 118 -4.78 9.41 -12.71
N PRO A 119 -4.21 10.05 -13.75
CA PRO A 119 -2.85 9.74 -14.24
C PRO A 119 -1.71 10.08 -13.27
N HIS A 120 -1.94 10.98 -12.32
CA HIS A 120 -0.97 11.44 -11.32
C HIS A 120 -1.26 10.94 -9.89
N ALA A 121 -2.42 10.33 -9.63
CA ALA A 121 -2.83 9.91 -8.29
C ALA A 121 -1.82 8.98 -7.61
N LEU A 122 -1.26 8.01 -8.35
CA LEU A 122 -0.24 7.10 -7.83
C LEU A 122 1.05 7.86 -7.46
N LEU A 123 1.49 8.80 -8.30
CA LEU A 123 2.67 9.62 -8.05
C LEU A 123 2.48 10.50 -6.81
N ALA A 124 1.32 11.15 -6.69
CA ALA A 124 0.96 11.96 -5.53
C ALA A 124 0.87 11.12 -4.24
N ALA A 125 0.30 9.92 -4.31
CA ALA A 125 0.24 9.00 -3.17
C ALA A 125 1.64 8.57 -2.70
N MET A 126 2.55 8.22 -3.62
CA MET A 126 3.95 7.90 -3.27
C MET A 126 4.67 9.11 -2.69
N ALA A 127 4.47 10.31 -3.27
CA ALA A 127 5.06 11.55 -2.74
C ALA A 127 4.57 11.83 -1.31
N ALA A 128 3.29 11.58 -1.03
CA ALA A 128 2.73 11.72 0.31
C ALA A 128 3.39 10.74 1.30
N ARG A 129 3.68 9.50 0.90
CA ARG A 129 4.43 8.54 1.74
C ARG A 129 5.87 8.99 1.99
N THR A 130 6.54 9.59 1.00
CA THR A 130 7.83 10.26 1.25
C THR A 130 7.69 11.39 2.26
N ALA A 131 6.65 12.22 2.14
CA ALA A 131 6.37 13.28 3.13
C ALA A 131 6.14 12.70 4.53
N GLN A 132 5.48 11.55 4.64
CA GLN A 132 5.32 10.84 5.91
C GLN A 132 6.65 10.43 6.52
N ALA A 133 7.55 9.84 5.75
CA ALA A 133 8.88 9.48 6.23
C ALA A 133 9.71 10.70 6.67
N GLN A 134 9.41 11.87 6.11
CA GLN A 134 10.02 13.15 6.51
C GLN A 134 9.27 13.87 7.65
N GLY A 135 8.20 13.28 8.20
CA GLY A 135 7.39 13.89 9.25
C GLY A 135 6.54 15.09 8.80
N LYS A 136 6.24 15.16 7.50
CA LYS A 136 5.56 16.26 6.80
C LYS A 136 4.27 15.83 6.09
N PHE A 137 3.76 14.64 6.41
CA PHE A 137 2.63 14.05 5.68
C PHE A 137 1.49 15.04 5.55
N TRP A 138 0.99 15.58 6.66
CA TRP A 138 -0.23 16.37 6.64
C TRP A 138 -0.04 17.76 6.00
N GLU A 139 1.08 18.42 6.24
CA GLU A 139 1.40 19.70 5.59
C GLU A 139 1.51 19.56 4.07
N PHE A 140 2.04 18.44 3.59
CA PHE A 140 2.14 18.17 2.16
C PHE A 140 0.83 17.64 1.57
N HIS A 141 0.17 16.73 2.26
CA HIS A 141 -1.15 16.20 1.95
C HIS A 141 -2.17 17.31 1.71
N ASP A 142 -2.27 18.27 2.63
CA ASP A 142 -3.22 19.38 2.54
C ASP A 142 -2.93 20.27 1.30
N ARG A 143 -1.68 20.33 0.86
CA ARG A 143 -1.26 21.04 -0.37
C ARG A 143 -1.56 20.25 -1.64
N LEU A 144 -1.46 18.93 -1.63
CA LEU A 144 -1.79 18.12 -2.81
C LEU A 144 -3.26 18.27 -3.24
N PHE A 145 -4.14 18.65 -2.32
CA PHE A 145 -5.53 18.98 -2.62
C PHE A 145 -5.76 20.44 -3.04
N SER A 146 -4.74 21.31 -3.07
CA SER A 146 -4.90 22.74 -3.32
C SER A 146 -5.06 23.14 -4.79
N GLN A 147 -5.40 22.19 -5.67
CA GLN A 147 -5.76 22.37 -7.08
C GLN A 147 -4.73 23.02 -8.02
N GLU A 148 -3.44 23.05 -7.67
CA GLU A 148 -2.40 23.57 -8.59
C GLU A 148 -1.94 22.55 -9.66
N GLY A 149 -2.50 21.34 -9.65
CA GLY A 149 -2.09 20.21 -10.49
C GLY A 149 -1.27 19.18 -9.71
N LEU A 150 -1.02 18.02 -10.32
CA LEU A 150 -0.29 16.91 -9.69
C LEU A 150 0.78 16.32 -10.61
N GLU A 151 1.19 17.06 -11.64
CA GLU A 151 2.37 16.76 -12.43
C GLU A 151 3.61 16.74 -11.53
N PHE A 152 4.65 16.05 -11.98
CA PHE A 152 5.88 15.90 -11.21
C PHE A 152 6.47 17.23 -10.72
N GLU A 153 6.54 18.25 -11.57
CA GLU A 153 7.06 19.58 -11.18
C GLU A 153 6.15 20.29 -10.17
N THR A 154 4.83 20.12 -10.29
CA THR A 154 3.84 20.67 -9.35
C THR A 154 3.95 20.02 -7.98
N ILE A 155 4.10 18.69 -7.94
CA ILE A 155 4.41 17.91 -6.73
C ILE A 155 5.68 18.43 -6.05
N LEU A 156 6.75 18.70 -6.82
CA LEU A 156 7.98 19.30 -6.28
C LEU A 156 7.76 20.73 -5.75
N SER A 157 6.89 21.51 -6.37
CA SER A 157 6.50 22.85 -5.88
C SER A 157 5.79 22.76 -4.53
N HIS A 158 4.79 21.88 -4.41
CA HIS A 158 4.09 21.62 -3.15
C HIS A 158 5.04 21.12 -2.06
N ALA A 159 5.98 20.24 -2.40
CA ALA A 159 6.96 19.70 -1.47
C ALA A 159 7.90 20.81 -0.97
N ARG A 160 8.32 21.73 -1.86
CA ARG A 160 9.10 22.91 -1.50
C ARG A 160 8.32 23.80 -0.53
N ALA A 161 7.04 24.03 -0.80
CA ALA A 161 6.17 24.84 0.06
C ALA A 161 5.88 24.17 1.42
N ALA A 162 5.98 22.84 1.51
CA ALA A 162 5.92 22.06 2.75
C ALA A 162 7.29 21.94 3.46
N SER A 163 8.34 22.57 2.92
CA SER A 163 9.72 22.48 3.42
C SER A 163 10.24 21.03 3.51
N MET A 164 9.93 20.21 2.51
CA MET A 164 10.42 18.84 2.38
C MET A 164 11.82 18.80 1.75
N ASP A 165 12.54 17.71 2.01
CA ASP A 165 13.75 17.34 1.26
C ASP A 165 13.37 16.93 -0.17
N LEU A 166 13.66 17.81 -1.12
CA LEU A 166 13.38 17.63 -2.54
C LEU A 166 14.31 16.63 -3.22
N GLU A 167 15.53 16.42 -2.70
CA GLU A 167 16.44 15.43 -3.27
C GLU A 167 15.99 14.03 -2.87
N GLY A 168 15.67 13.84 -1.59
CA GLY A 168 15.02 12.63 -1.09
C GLY A 168 13.72 12.31 -1.84
N LEU A 169 12.84 13.30 -2.02
CA LEU A 169 11.60 13.11 -2.78
C LEU A 169 11.85 12.65 -4.22
N ARG A 170 12.77 13.30 -4.94
CA ARG A 170 13.08 12.87 -6.32
C ARG A 170 13.62 11.44 -6.36
N ARG A 171 14.53 11.11 -5.45
CA ARG A 171 15.11 9.76 -5.34
C ARG A 171 14.02 8.73 -5.08
N ASP A 172 13.17 8.96 -4.08
CA ASP A 172 12.10 8.03 -3.69
C ASP A 172 11.05 7.86 -4.79
N LEU A 173 10.70 8.93 -5.52
CA LEU A 173 9.78 8.83 -6.67
C LEU A 173 10.44 8.15 -7.88
N GLN A 174 11.74 8.31 -8.09
CA GLN A 174 12.48 7.65 -9.17
C GLN A 174 12.65 6.16 -8.90
N SER A 175 13.00 5.78 -7.67
CA SER A 175 13.14 4.39 -7.22
C SER A 175 11.80 3.74 -6.90
N LEU A 176 10.77 4.55 -6.66
CA LEU A 176 9.40 4.15 -6.31
C LEU A 176 9.36 3.45 -4.95
N GLU A 177 10.12 3.99 -4.01
CA GLU A 177 10.35 3.44 -2.67
C GLU A 177 9.04 3.02 -1.99
N TYR A 178 8.02 3.88 -2.06
CA TYR A 178 6.74 3.68 -1.35
C TYR A 178 5.63 3.03 -2.19
N GLY A 179 5.96 2.44 -3.34
CA GLY A 179 5.03 1.67 -4.15
C GLY A 179 4.35 0.51 -3.39
N PRO A 180 5.07 -0.30 -2.60
CA PRO A 180 4.50 -1.40 -1.82
C PRO A 180 3.41 -0.97 -0.84
N GLU A 181 3.60 0.15 -0.13
CA GLU A 181 2.70 0.74 0.84
C GLU A 181 1.42 1.24 0.18
N VAL A 182 1.55 2.04 -0.88
CA VAL A 182 0.38 2.53 -1.65
C VAL A 182 -0.40 1.34 -2.23
N GLY A 183 0.31 0.35 -2.76
CA GLY A 183 -0.32 -0.88 -3.23
C GLY A 183 -1.04 -1.64 -2.12
N ARG A 184 -0.49 -1.67 -0.90
CA ARG A 184 -1.10 -2.35 0.26
C ARG A 184 -2.44 -1.74 0.61
N ASP A 185 -2.51 -0.42 0.67
CA ASP A 185 -3.75 0.30 0.91
C ASP A 185 -4.75 0.08 -0.23
N LEU A 186 -4.32 0.20 -1.49
CA LEU A 186 -5.18 -0.06 -2.66
C LEU A 186 -5.80 -1.47 -2.61
N ARG A 187 -4.99 -2.50 -2.35
CA ARG A 187 -5.48 -3.88 -2.23
C ARG A 187 -6.39 -4.06 -1.03
N LEU A 188 -6.08 -3.43 0.10
CA LEU A 188 -6.94 -3.47 1.29
C LEU A 188 -8.31 -2.87 0.96
N GLY A 189 -8.36 -1.70 0.34
CA GLY A 189 -9.62 -1.07 -0.08
C GLY A 189 -10.39 -1.97 -1.03
N LYS A 190 -9.75 -2.51 -2.08
CA LYS A 190 -10.40 -3.45 -3.02
C LYS A 190 -10.95 -4.68 -2.30
N ARG A 191 -10.22 -5.18 -1.30
CA ARG A 191 -10.67 -6.30 -0.48
C ARG A 191 -11.92 -5.95 0.34
N LEU A 192 -11.93 -4.77 0.94
CA LEU A 192 -13.05 -4.25 1.71
C LEU A 192 -14.25 -3.77 0.86
N GLY A 193 -14.21 -3.96 -0.46
CA GLY A 193 -15.28 -3.54 -1.36
C GLY A 193 -15.25 -2.07 -1.74
N VAL A 194 -14.14 -1.36 -1.50
CA VAL A 194 -13.95 0.03 -1.96
C VAL A 194 -13.83 0.02 -3.49
N ASP A 195 -14.83 0.59 -4.15
CA ASP A 195 -14.91 0.73 -5.60
C ASP A 195 -14.79 2.18 -6.09
N SER A 196 -14.88 3.15 -5.17
CA SER A 196 -14.87 4.58 -5.42
C SER A 196 -14.24 5.37 -4.28
N THR A 197 -13.85 6.61 -4.55
CA THR A 197 -13.25 7.51 -3.55
C THR A 197 -14.02 8.84 -3.47
N PRO A 198 -14.13 9.47 -2.29
CA PRO A 198 -13.66 8.96 -1.00
C PRO A 198 -14.60 7.86 -0.47
N THR A 199 -14.03 6.89 0.23
CA THR A 199 -14.80 5.90 1.00
C THR A 199 -14.30 5.92 2.44
N PHE A 200 -15.23 5.90 3.40
CA PHE A 200 -14.96 6.07 4.82
C PHE A 200 -15.35 4.82 5.60
N PHE A 201 -14.61 4.54 6.67
CA PHE A 201 -14.96 3.56 7.69
C PHE A 201 -14.92 4.25 9.05
N ILE A 202 -16.08 4.46 9.67
CA ILE A 202 -16.23 5.13 10.98
C ILE A 202 -16.35 4.05 12.04
N ASN A 203 -15.28 3.79 12.81
CA ASN A 203 -15.15 2.59 13.66
C ASN A 203 -15.56 1.31 12.92
N GLY A 204 -15.19 1.23 11.64
CA GLY A 204 -15.53 0.12 10.75
C GLY A 204 -16.87 0.23 10.02
N ARG A 205 -17.74 1.19 10.33
CA ARG A 205 -19.01 1.39 9.60
C ARG A 205 -18.74 2.05 8.25
N LEU A 206 -19.13 1.39 7.17
CA LEU A 206 -18.90 1.85 5.80
C LEU A 206 -19.80 3.06 5.47
N LEU A 207 -19.19 4.12 4.94
CA LEU A 207 -19.88 5.26 4.34
C LEU A 207 -19.19 5.64 3.02
N THR A 208 -19.92 5.54 1.91
CA THR A 208 -19.36 5.75 0.57
C THR A 208 -19.66 7.16 0.05
N GLY A 209 -18.63 7.81 -0.52
CA GLY A 209 -18.73 9.11 -1.15
C GLY A 209 -18.65 10.28 -0.18
N ALA A 210 -18.44 11.49 -0.72
CA ALA A 210 -18.46 12.74 0.03
C ALA A 210 -19.90 13.14 0.40
N GLN A 211 -20.48 12.44 1.39
CA GLN A 211 -21.82 12.69 1.92
C GLN A 211 -21.90 14.04 2.66
N PRO A 212 -23.11 14.59 2.92
CA PRO A 212 -23.26 15.77 3.75
C PRO A 212 -22.69 15.56 5.17
N LEU A 213 -22.14 16.62 5.77
CA LEU A 213 -21.56 16.61 7.13
C LEU A 213 -22.48 15.92 8.16
N ALA A 214 -23.79 16.22 8.12
CA ALA A 214 -24.79 15.63 9.03
C ALA A 214 -24.85 14.09 8.98
N SER A 215 -24.50 13.46 7.86
CA SER A 215 -24.42 11.99 7.77
C SER A 215 -23.24 11.44 8.56
N PHE A 216 -22.13 12.18 8.61
CA PHE A 216 -20.98 11.82 9.44
C PHE A 216 -21.24 12.08 10.92
N GLU A 217 -21.83 13.24 11.26
CA GLU A 217 -22.18 13.60 12.64
C GLU A 217 -23.08 12.55 13.28
N ALA A 218 -24.14 12.11 12.57
CA ALA A 218 -25.04 11.06 13.05
C ALA A 218 -24.30 9.75 13.39
N LEU A 219 -23.40 9.29 12.51
CA LEU A 219 -22.61 8.08 12.76
C LEU A 219 -21.62 8.27 13.91
N ILE A 220 -21.01 9.45 14.02
CA ILE A 220 -20.05 9.77 15.08
C ILE A 220 -20.74 9.82 16.44
N GLU A 221 -21.91 10.46 16.53
CA GLU A 221 -22.68 10.55 17.78
C GLU A 221 -23.09 9.16 18.29
N GLU A 222 -23.58 8.29 17.41
CA GLU A 222 -23.87 6.89 17.75
C GLU A 222 -22.62 6.15 18.26
N GLU A 223 -21.47 6.34 17.62
CA GLU A 223 -20.21 5.71 18.04
C GLU A 223 -19.70 6.27 19.38
N LEU A 224 -19.91 7.55 19.66
CA LEU A 224 -19.56 8.17 20.94
C LEU A 224 -20.41 7.62 22.08
N GLU A 225 -21.71 7.42 21.87
CA GLU A 225 -22.59 6.79 22.85
C GLU A 225 -22.19 5.33 23.14
N LEU A 226 -21.84 4.56 22.10
CA LEU A 226 -21.30 3.22 22.24
C LEU A 226 -19.98 3.20 23.01
N ALA A 227 -19.03 4.05 22.64
CA ALA A 227 -17.76 4.17 23.33
C ALA A 227 -17.92 4.55 24.80
N ALA A 228 -18.86 5.44 25.14
CA ALA A 228 -19.16 5.80 26.52
C ALA A 228 -19.68 4.61 27.33
N ARG A 229 -20.56 3.78 26.75
CA ARG A 229 -21.05 2.54 27.38
C ARG A 229 -19.91 1.55 27.61
N TRP A 230 -19.13 1.26 26.58
CA TRP A 230 -18.00 0.32 26.69
C TRP A 230 -16.95 0.78 27.69
N ARG A 231 -16.66 2.09 27.77
CA ARG A 231 -15.79 2.65 28.81
C ARG A 231 -16.36 2.41 30.21
N ALA A 232 -17.68 2.57 30.40
CA ALA A 232 -18.33 2.26 31.68
C ALA A 232 -18.28 0.77 32.03
N GLU A 233 -18.22 -0.10 31.01
CA GLU A 233 -18.03 -1.55 31.13
C GLU A 233 -16.56 -1.97 31.30
N GLY A 234 -15.62 -1.01 31.30
CA GLY A 234 -14.20 -1.23 31.56
C GLY A 234 -13.31 -1.39 30.33
N VAL A 235 -13.83 -1.15 29.13
CA VAL A 235 -13.01 -1.10 27.91
C VAL A 235 -12.11 0.13 27.95
N ALA A 236 -10.82 -0.09 27.78
CA ALA A 236 -9.83 0.98 27.85
C ALA A 236 -9.89 1.87 26.58
N PRO A 237 -9.61 3.19 26.68
CA PRO A 237 -9.79 4.15 25.58
C PRO A 237 -9.10 3.81 24.25
N GLU A 238 -7.87 3.33 24.34
CA GLU A 238 -7.00 2.86 23.26
C GLU A 238 -7.44 1.53 22.62
N ALA A 239 -8.20 0.70 23.34
CA ALA A 239 -8.80 -0.53 22.84
C ALA A 239 -10.16 -0.33 22.16
N LEU A 240 -10.73 0.89 22.21
CA LEU A 240 -12.09 1.14 21.71
C LEU A 240 -12.28 0.81 20.25
N TYR A 241 -11.30 1.12 19.38
CA TYR A 241 -11.43 0.81 17.96
C TYR A 241 -11.48 -0.71 17.73
N GLU A 242 -10.57 -1.46 18.36
CA GLU A 242 -10.54 -2.92 18.24
C GLU A 242 -11.79 -3.58 18.85
N HIS A 243 -12.23 -3.07 20.00
CA HIS A 243 -13.46 -3.51 20.67
C HIS A 243 -14.69 -3.27 19.80
N ALA A 244 -14.80 -2.07 19.21
CA ALA A 244 -15.90 -1.71 18.33
C ALA A 244 -15.99 -2.65 17.13
N ILE A 245 -14.85 -3.00 16.55
CA ILE A 245 -14.77 -4.00 15.49
C ILE A 245 -15.25 -5.36 16.00
N ALA A 246 -14.73 -5.86 17.12
CA ALA A 246 -15.08 -7.18 17.65
C ALA A 246 -16.60 -7.40 17.87
N GLU A 247 -17.34 -6.36 18.27
CA GLU A 247 -18.79 -6.44 18.55
C GLU A 247 -19.70 -6.48 17.30
N GLY A 248 -19.19 -6.18 16.10
CA GLY A 248 -20.00 -6.10 14.87
C GLY A 248 -19.29 -6.52 13.59
N TYR A 249 -18.14 -7.20 13.72
CA TYR A 249 -17.25 -7.47 12.60
C TYR A 249 -17.88 -8.39 11.54
N ARG A 250 -17.91 -7.90 10.30
CA ARG A 250 -18.07 -8.71 9.11
C ARG A 250 -16.70 -9.23 8.66
N LYS A 251 -16.55 -10.54 8.72
CA LYS A 251 -15.43 -11.25 8.11
C LYS A 251 -15.58 -11.18 6.59
N VAL A 252 -14.58 -10.63 5.89
CA VAL A 252 -14.55 -10.56 4.41
C VAL A 252 -13.93 -11.83 3.85
N VAL A 253 -14.58 -12.41 2.82
CA VAL A 253 -14.33 -13.80 2.44
C VAL A 253 -14.27 -13.95 0.95
N TYR A 254 -13.16 -14.51 0.51
CA TYR A 254 -12.94 -14.92 -0.86
C TYR A 254 -13.21 -16.41 -0.92
N THR A 255 -14.22 -16.82 -1.68
CA THR A 255 -14.28 -18.20 -2.15
C THR A 255 -13.10 -18.37 -3.11
N ASP A 256 -12.11 -19.19 -2.73
CA ASP A 256 -11.02 -19.61 -3.61
C ASP A 256 -11.50 -20.56 -4.73
N ASP A 257 -12.81 -20.64 -4.98
CA ASP A 257 -13.37 -21.35 -6.11
C ASP A 257 -13.17 -20.50 -7.37
N ARG A 258 -11.89 -20.29 -7.74
CA ARG A 258 -11.48 -19.89 -9.09
C ARG A 258 -11.74 -21.06 -10.04
N ARG A 259 -13.00 -21.50 -10.12
CA ARG A 259 -13.44 -22.31 -11.25
C ARG A 259 -13.40 -21.40 -12.46
N VAL A 260 -12.67 -21.85 -13.48
CA VAL A 260 -12.78 -21.25 -14.81
C VAL A 260 -14.21 -21.53 -15.26
N ASP A 261 -15.05 -20.50 -15.23
CA ASP A 261 -16.35 -20.53 -15.89
C ASP A 261 -16.09 -20.35 -17.40
N PRO A 262 -16.29 -21.40 -18.23
CA PRO A 262 -16.01 -21.32 -19.66
C PRO A 262 -16.94 -20.35 -20.40
N ASP A 263 -18.08 -19.98 -19.81
CA ASP A 263 -19.06 -19.08 -20.39
C ASP A 263 -18.89 -17.62 -19.90
N MET A 264 -18.06 -17.40 -18.87
CA MET A 264 -17.79 -16.06 -18.36
C MET A 264 -16.93 -15.25 -19.32
N VAL A 265 -17.54 -14.21 -19.91
CA VAL A 265 -16.85 -13.25 -20.77
C VAL A 265 -16.58 -11.97 -20.00
N VAL A 266 -15.30 -11.69 -19.70
CA VAL A 266 -14.86 -10.41 -19.14
C VAL A 266 -14.16 -9.60 -20.25
N PRO A 267 -14.63 -8.38 -20.57
CA PRO A 267 -13.92 -7.54 -21.51
C PRO A 267 -12.59 -7.10 -20.91
N VAL A 268 -11.49 -7.43 -21.57
CA VAL A 268 -10.14 -6.99 -21.17
C VAL A 268 -9.62 -5.99 -22.20
N PRO A 269 -9.60 -4.68 -21.91
CA PRO A 269 -9.08 -3.68 -22.84
C PRO A 269 -7.61 -3.94 -23.17
N LEU A 270 -7.28 -4.14 -24.44
CA LEU A 270 -5.92 -4.46 -24.84
C LEU A 270 -5.04 -3.20 -25.00
N GLY A 271 -5.62 -2.07 -25.43
CA GLY A 271 -4.90 -0.80 -25.56
C GLY A 271 -3.55 -0.93 -26.28
N THR A 272 -2.52 -0.31 -25.72
CA THR A 272 -1.13 -0.41 -26.18
C THR A 272 -0.38 -1.60 -25.56
N SER A 273 -1.05 -2.57 -24.94
CA SER A 273 -0.36 -3.73 -24.35
C SER A 273 0.48 -4.48 -25.39
N PRO A 274 1.70 -4.95 -25.02
CA PRO A 274 2.56 -5.73 -25.91
C PRO A 274 1.87 -6.99 -26.42
N ARG A 275 2.06 -7.30 -27.71
CA ARG A 275 1.41 -8.43 -28.39
C ARG A 275 2.42 -9.27 -29.16
N ARG A 276 2.29 -10.60 -29.11
CA ARG A 276 3.11 -11.56 -29.86
C ARG A 276 2.17 -12.48 -30.62
N GLY A 277 2.35 -12.58 -31.94
CA GLY A 277 1.46 -13.32 -32.84
C GLY A 277 0.66 -12.39 -33.76
N PRO A 278 -0.11 -12.94 -34.72
CA PRO A 278 -0.86 -12.17 -35.71
C PRO A 278 -1.96 -11.29 -35.09
N ASP A 279 -2.24 -10.13 -35.70
CA ASP A 279 -3.30 -9.22 -35.25
C ASP A 279 -4.72 -9.77 -35.52
N ASP A 280 -4.85 -10.71 -36.44
CA ASP A 280 -6.08 -11.41 -36.82
C ASP A 280 -6.18 -12.82 -36.20
N ALA A 281 -5.30 -13.17 -35.25
CA ALA A 281 -5.35 -14.46 -34.59
C ALA A 281 -6.72 -14.70 -33.92
N PRO A 282 -7.39 -15.83 -34.20
CA PRO A 282 -8.73 -16.13 -33.69
C PRO A 282 -8.76 -16.30 -32.17
N VAL A 283 -7.63 -16.63 -31.53
CA VAL A 283 -7.53 -16.79 -30.07
C VAL A 283 -6.55 -15.76 -29.50
N THR A 284 -6.97 -15.05 -28.46
CA THR A 284 -6.12 -14.14 -27.69
C THR A 284 -6.04 -14.58 -26.23
N ILE A 285 -4.83 -14.82 -25.73
CA ILE A 285 -4.58 -15.05 -24.30
C ILE A 285 -3.98 -13.77 -23.71
N VAL A 286 -4.65 -13.20 -22.71
CA VAL A 286 -4.13 -12.04 -21.96
C VAL A 286 -3.48 -12.52 -20.68
N ILE A 287 -2.19 -12.22 -20.53
CA ILE A 287 -1.34 -12.66 -19.43
C ILE A 287 -1.13 -11.48 -18.50
N PHE A 288 -1.55 -11.60 -17.24
CA PHE A 288 -1.22 -10.65 -16.18
C PHE A 288 0.02 -11.19 -15.46
N GLY A 289 1.14 -10.51 -15.59
CA GLY A 289 2.44 -11.06 -15.23
C GLY A 289 3.30 -10.14 -14.37
N ASP A 290 4.06 -10.78 -13.49
CA ASP A 290 5.11 -10.22 -12.66
C ASP A 290 6.43 -10.93 -12.95
N PHE A 291 7.45 -10.15 -13.29
CA PHE A 291 8.78 -10.66 -13.65
C PHE A 291 9.59 -11.27 -12.49
N GLU A 292 9.20 -11.07 -11.24
CA GLU A 292 9.79 -11.75 -10.07
C GLU A 292 8.98 -12.96 -9.62
N CYS A 293 7.76 -13.15 -10.13
CA CYS A 293 6.91 -14.24 -9.69
C CYS A 293 7.33 -15.60 -10.31
N PRO A 294 7.69 -16.61 -9.50
CA PRO A 294 8.09 -17.93 -10.01
C PRO A 294 6.93 -18.69 -10.67
N PHE A 295 5.68 -18.36 -10.33
CA PHE A 295 4.51 -18.92 -11.00
C PHE A 295 4.31 -18.29 -12.39
N CYS A 296 4.58 -16.98 -12.54
CA CYS A 296 4.54 -16.31 -13.84
C CYS A 296 5.61 -16.85 -14.78
N ALA A 297 6.81 -17.18 -14.29
CA ALA A 297 7.84 -17.82 -15.12
C ALA A 297 7.43 -19.22 -15.61
N ARG A 298 6.80 -20.04 -14.76
CA ARG A 298 6.22 -21.32 -15.20
C ARG A 298 5.08 -21.13 -16.20
N GLY A 299 4.22 -20.14 -15.96
CA GLY A 299 3.16 -19.75 -16.89
C GLY A 299 3.73 -19.34 -18.25
N HIS A 300 4.79 -18.54 -18.27
CA HIS A 300 5.47 -18.13 -19.50
C HIS A 300 5.93 -19.34 -20.33
N ALA A 301 6.56 -20.35 -19.70
CA ALA A 301 6.98 -21.56 -20.42
C ALA A 301 5.79 -22.30 -21.07
N ILE A 302 4.65 -22.37 -20.40
CA ILE A 302 3.41 -22.96 -20.96
C ILE A 302 2.91 -22.11 -22.14
N MET A 303 2.87 -20.79 -21.98
CA MET A 303 2.40 -19.88 -23.05
C MET A 303 3.27 -19.97 -24.31
N GLU A 304 4.58 -20.12 -24.15
CA GLU A 304 5.49 -20.34 -25.29
C GLU A 304 5.23 -21.69 -25.96
N SER A 305 5.03 -22.76 -25.19
CA SER A 305 4.66 -24.06 -25.76
C SER A 305 3.34 -24.00 -26.56
N LEU A 306 2.33 -23.28 -26.04
CA LEU A 306 1.07 -23.08 -26.76
C LEU A 306 1.28 -22.25 -28.04
N ARG A 307 2.09 -21.19 -27.98
CA ARG A 307 2.42 -20.36 -29.15
C ARG A 307 3.11 -21.17 -30.24
N GLU A 308 4.06 -22.03 -29.88
CA GLU A 308 4.74 -22.92 -30.81
C GLU A 308 3.78 -23.96 -31.42
N HIS A 309 2.87 -24.50 -30.61
CA HIS A 309 1.91 -25.51 -31.07
C HIS A 309 0.84 -24.93 -32.00
N TYR A 310 0.22 -23.81 -31.63
CA TYR A 310 -0.92 -23.23 -32.36
C TYR A 310 -0.51 -22.24 -33.45
N GLY A 311 0.72 -21.74 -33.41
CA GLY A 311 1.31 -20.87 -34.44
C GLY A 311 0.45 -19.61 -34.69
N PRO A 312 0.03 -19.35 -35.95
CA PRO A 312 -0.69 -18.14 -36.30
C PRO A 312 -2.10 -18.05 -35.69
N GLN A 313 -2.61 -19.13 -35.10
CA GLN A 313 -3.95 -19.13 -34.51
C GLN A 313 -4.00 -18.45 -33.14
N LEU A 314 -2.83 -18.19 -32.52
CA LEU A 314 -2.73 -17.68 -31.17
C LEU A 314 -1.98 -16.35 -31.11
N ARG A 315 -2.58 -15.36 -30.45
CA ARG A 315 -1.94 -14.12 -30.02
C ARG A 315 -1.83 -14.08 -28.50
N LEU A 316 -0.64 -13.77 -28.01
CA LEU A 316 -0.39 -13.47 -26.59
C LEU A 316 -0.40 -11.96 -26.39
N VAL A 317 -1.03 -11.49 -25.32
CA VAL A 317 -0.99 -10.09 -24.88
C VAL A 317 -0.52 -10.03 -23.44
N TYR A 318 0.47 -9.20 -23.14
CA TYR A 318 1.01 -9.07 -21.79
C TYR A 318 0.48 -7.82 -21.08
N LYS A 319 0.10 -7.98 -19.82
CA LYS A 319 -0.28 -6.91 -18.90
C LYS A 319 0.61 -6.97 -17.66
N HIS A 320 1.21 -5.83 -17.32
CA HIS A 320 2.04 -5.70 -16.12
C HIS A 320 1.16 -5.80 -14.87
N THR A 321 1.52 -6.69 -13.96
CA THR A 321 0.88 -6.80 -12.64
C THR A 321 1.96 -7.00 -11.59
N PRO A 322 2.84 -6.00 -11.38
CA PRO A 322 3.91 -6.12 -10.41
C PRO A 322 3.33 -6.33 -9.02
N LEU A 323 3.71 -7.42 -8.37
CA LEU A 323 3.22 -7.76 -7.06
C LEU A 323 4.01 -6.94 -6.01
N PRO A 324 3.31 -6.38 -5.02
CA PRO A 324 3.87 -5.46 -4.02
C PRO A 324 4.96 -6.05 -3.11
N PHE A 325 4.92 -7.37 -2.92
CA PHE A 325 5.83 -8.10 -2.04
C PHE A 325 7.07 -8.58 -2.80
N HIS A 326 7.15 -8.28 -4.09
CA HIS A 326 8.30 -8.47 -4.95
C HIS A 326 8.99 -7.11 -5.13
N SER A 327 10.16 -6.96 -4.52
CA SER A 327 10.87 -5.69 -4.36
C SER A 327 11.34 -5.04 -5.67
N HIS A 328 11.46 -5.82 -6.74
CA HIS A 328 11.91 -5.40 -8.07
C HIS A 328 10.82 -5.51 -9.16
N ALA A 329 9.66 -6.09 -8.88
CA ALA A 329 8.60 -6.37 -9.84
C ALA A 329 8.14 -5.13 -10.59
N TYR A 330 7.99 -4.02 -9.86
CA TYR A 330 7.59 -2.75 -10.44
C TYR A 330 8.69 -2.16 -11.34
N VAL A 331 9.94 -2.15 -10.86
CA VAL A 331 11.09 -1.66 -11.64
C VAL A 331 11.28 -2.49 -12.91
N ALA A 332 11.17 -3.82 -12.82
CA ALA A 332 11.21 -4.72 -13.96
C ALA A 332 10.08 -4.44 -14.96
N SER A 333 8.86 -4.19 -14.47
CA SER A 333 7.72 -3.81 -15.30
C SER A 333 7.95 -2.48 -16.05
N ARG A 334 8.50 -1.47 -15.38
CA ARG A 334 8.88 -0.20 -16.03
C ARG A 334 9.97 -0.37 -17.07
N ALA A 335 11.00 -1.16 -16.76
CA ALA A 335 12.06 -1.46 -17.73
C ALA A 335 11.50 -2.16 -18.97
N ALA A 336 10.52 -3.05 -18.80
CA ALA A 336 9.83 -3.69 -19.91
C ALA A 336 8.98 -2.71 -20.73
N VAL A 337 8.29 -1.75 -20.10
CA VAL A 337 7.61 -0.65 -20.82
C VAL A 337 8.60 0.19 -21.62
N ALA A 338 9.77 0.49 -21.04
CA ALA A 338 10.83 1.20 -21.77
C ALA A 338 11.38 0.39 -22.95
N ALA A 339 11.51 -0.93 -22.79
CA ALA A 339 11.86 -1.83 -23.89
C ALA A 339 10.76 -1.87 -24.95
N GLN A 340 9.48 -1.81 -24.57
CA GLN A 340 8.36 -1.72 -25.49
C GLN A 340 8.41 -0.47 -26.34
N ALA A 341 8.70 0.70 -25.76
CA ALA A 341 8.87 1.94 -26.49
C ALA A 341 9.99 1.86 -27.55
N GLN A 342 10.92 0.92 -27.38
CA GLN A 342 12.01 0.64 -28.32
C GLN A 342 11.70 -0.53 -29.28
N GLY A 343 10.49 -1.09 -29.25
CA GLY A 343 10.10 -2.26 -30.04
C GLY A 343 10.77 -3.57 -29.58
N LYS A 344 11.28 -3.62 -28.35
CA LYS A 344 12.08 -4.72 -27.77
C LYS A 344 11.44 -5.38 -26.56
N PHE A 345 10.14 -5.17 -26.36
CA PHE A 345 9.43 -5.70 -25.19
C PHE A 345 9.66 -7.20 -25.01
N TRP A 346 9.48 -7.97 -26.09
CA TRP A 346 9.45 -9.42 -26.05
C TRP A 346 10.82 -10.04 -25.83
N GLU A 347 11.87 -9.47 -26.44
CA GLU A 347 13.24 -9.87 -26.16
C GLU A 347 13.63 -9.58 -24.69
N PHE A 348 13.19 -8.44 -24.16
CA PHE A 348 13.44 -8.07 -22.76
C PHE A 348 12.65 -8.94 -21.78
N HIS A 349 11.36 -9.15 -22.06
CA HIS A 349 10.45 -10.01 -21.31
C HIS A 349 11.00 -11.43 -21.16
N ASP A 350 11.41 -12.04 -22.27
CA ASP A 350 11.93 -13.42 -22.25
C ASP A 350 13.27 -13.48 -21.51
N ALA A 351 14.12 -12.45 -21.65
CA ALA A 351 15.38 -12.37 -20.93
C ALA A 351 15.19 -12.27 -19.41
N LEU A 352 14.17 -11.55 -18.94
CA LEU A 352 13.83 -11.47 -17.51
C LEU A 352 13.38 -12.83 -16.95
N TYR A 353 12.43 -13.50 -17.62
CA TYR A 353 11.95 -14.80 -17.14
C TYR A 353 13.02 -15.90 -17.23
N ALA A 354 13.89 -15.88 -18.25
CA ALA A 354 14.98 -16.83 -18.37
C ALA A 354 16.03 -16.70 -17.24
N ARG A 355 16.09 -15.55 -16.56
CA ARG A 355 17.09 -15.25 -15.52
C ARG A 355 16.52 -15.11 -14.11
N GLN A 356 15.20 -15.27 -13.93
CA GLN A 356 14.51 -15.07 -12.65
C GLN A 356 15.06 -15.94 -11.49
N ALA A 357 15.70 -17.07 -11.80
CA ALA A 357 16.26 -17.99 -10.81
C ALA A 357 17.75 -17.70 -10.43
N ARG A 358 18.30 -16.52 -10.80
CA ARG A 358 19.72 -16.18 -10.56
C ARG A 358 19.90 -14.89 -9.79
#